data_AF-A0A346N898-F1
#
_entry.id   AF-A0A346N898-F1
#
_cell.length_a   1.000
_cell.length_b   1.000
_cell.length_c   1.000
_cell.angle_alpha   90.00
_cell.angle_beta   90.00
_cell.angle_gamma   90.00
#
_symmetry.space_group_name_H-M   'P 1'
#
loop_
_entity.id
_entity.type
_entity.pdbx_description
1 polymer ?
#
loop_
_entity_poly.entity_id
_entity_poly.type
_entity_poly.pdbx_seq_one_letter_code
_entity_poly.pdbx_strand_id
1 'polypeptide(L)' 'MIRRRLDEVRREHDIVILHVIESGSRAWGFPSPDSGYDVRFLSNPASMKPAARFPISLPAAGSSSGTRELAG' A
#
# COMPACT_ATOMS: atom_id res chain seq x y z
N MET A 1 9.29 -4.00 17.31
CA MET A 1 9.24 -2.59 16.87
C MET A 1 8.10 -2.35 15.88
N ILE A 2 7.99 -3.13 14.79
CA ILE A 2 6.97 -2.92 13.74
C ILE A 2 5.51 -3.05 14.21
N ARG A 3 5.18 -4.00 15.10
CA ARG A 3 3.82 -4.16 15.65
C ARG A 3 3.31 -2.89 16.34
N ARG A 4 4.16 -2.24 17.15
CA ARG A 4 3.83 -0.98 17.81
C ARG A 4 3.54 0.13 16.80
N ARG A 5 4.34 0.23 15.73
CA ARG A 5 4.12 1.21 14.67
C ARG A 5 2.80 0.96 13.94
N LEU A 6 2.46 -0.30 13.67
CA LEU A 6 1.17 -0.67 13.09
C LEU A 6 0.01 -0.29 14.03
N ASP A 7 0.16 -0.46 15.34
CA ASP A 7 -0.86 -0.07 16.32
C ASP A 7 -1.05 1.45 16.42
N GLU A 8 0.03 2.22 16.25
CA GLU A 8 -0.04 3.69 16.13
C GLU A 8 -0.79 4.09 14.86
N VAL A 9 -0.44 3.51 13.71
CA VAL A 9 -1.12 3.75 12.42
C VAL A 9 -2.62 3.41 12.50
N ARG A 10 -2.98 2.27 13.12
CA ARG A 10 -4.39 1.90 13.33
C ARG A 10 -5.17 2.96 14.09
N ARG A 11 -4.57 3.53 15.14
CA ARG A 11 -5.19 4.55 16.00
C ARG A 11 -5.24 5.92 15.34
N GLU A 12 -4.13 6.33 14.71
CA GLU A 12 -4.00 7.64 14.04
C GLU A 12 -4.99 7.79 12.89
N HIS A 13 -5.14 6.74 12.09
CA HIS A 13 -6.00 6.79 10.91
C HIS A 13 -7.39 6.18 11.13
N ASP A 14 -7.66 5.64 12.33
CA ASP A 14 -8.92 4.96 12.66
C ASP A 14 -9.24 3.84 11.66
N ILE A 15 -8.28 2.93 11.48
CA ILE A 15 -8.34 1.85 10.49
C ILE A 15 -8.21 0.48 11.12
N VAL A 16 -8.98 -0.48 10.59
CA VAL A 16 -8.81 -1.90 10.91
C VAL A 16 -7.87 -2.51 9.89
N ILE A 17 -6.75 -3.06 10.37
CA ILE A 17 -5.84 -3.85 9.57
C ILE A 17 -6.29 -5.32 9.61
N LEU A 18 -6.60 -5.86 8.44
CA LEU A 18 -7.04 -7.26 8.27
C LEU A 18 -5.87 -8.21 8.08
N HIS A 19 -4.87 -7.75 7.33
CA HIS A 19 -3.68 -8.55 7.01
C HIS A 19 -2.47 -7.66 6.81
N VAL A 20 -1.29 -8.19 7.12
CA VAL A 20 0.00 -7.48 7.02
C VAL A 20 1.02 -8.42 6.42
N ILE A 21 1.81 -7.91 5.48
CA ILE A 21 2.96 -8.60 4.90
C ILE A 21 4.19 -7.72 5.01
N GLU A 22 5.34 -8.36 5.17
CA GLU A 22 6.63 -7.72 4.94
C GLU A 22 6.89 -7.68 3.43
N SER A 23 7.35 -6.52 2.94
CA SER A 23 7.89 -6.36 1.59
C SER A 23 9.32 -5.84 1.67
N GLY A 24 9.99 -5.77 0.52
CA GLY A 24 11.37 -5.28 0.44
C GLY A 24 12.44 -6.35 0.75
N SER A 25 13.69 -5.90 0.91
CA SER A 25 14.89 -6.74 0.91
C SER A 25 14.88 -7.87 1.94
N ARG A 26 14.30 -7.63 3.12
CA ARG A 26 14.12 -8.62 4.18
C ARG A 26 13.16 -9.75 3.78
N ALA A 27 12.05 -9.42 3.12
CA ALA A 27 11.10 -10.42 2.61
C ALA A 27 11.70 -11.26 1.47
N TRP A 28 12.62 -10.69 0.69
CA TRP A 28 13.31 -11.37 -0.40
C TRP A 28 14.57 -12.14 0.03
N GLY A 29 14.97 -12.06 1.31
CA GLY A 29 16.15 -12.76 1.83
C GLY A 29 17.50 -12.08 1.53
N PHE A 30 17.49 -10.82 1.08
CA PHE A 30 18.69 -10.02 0.82
C PHE A 30 18.79 -8.75 1.70
N PRO A 31 18.58 -8.81 3.02
CA PRO A 31 18.68 -7.62 3.86
C PRO A 31 20.14 -7.19 4.04
N SER A 32 20.37 -5.89 3.96
CA SER A 32 21.57 -5.25 4.49
C SER A 32 21.39 -4.92 5.99
N PRO A 33 22.48 -4.70 6.76
CA PRO A 33 22.38 -4.34 8.19
C PRO A 33 21.54 -3.07 8.45
N ASP A 34 21.53 -2.13 7.50
CA ASP A 34 20.77 -0.89 7.51
C ASP A 34 19.39 -1.00 6.83
N SER A 35 19.01 -2.18 6.32
CA SER A 35 17.71 -2.39 5.69
C SER A 35 16.58 -2.15 6.69
N GLY A 36 15.74 -1.14 6.40
CA GLY A 36 14.50 -0.88 7.11
C GLY A 36 13.44 -1.96 6.89
N TYR A 37 12.29 -1.79 7.54
CA TYR A 37 11.10 -2.62 7.28
C TYR A 37 10.21 -1.90 6.27
N ASP A 38 9.92 -2.56 5.15
CA ASP A 38 8.83 -2.19 4.25
C ASP A 38 7.65 -3.12 4.53
N VAL A 39 6.47 -2.57 4.78
CA VAL A 39 5.31 -3.32 5.25
C VAL A 39 4.06 -2.84 4.54
N ARG A 40 3.30 -3.79 4.02
CA ARG A 40 2.02 -3.54 3.35
C ARG A 40 0.90 -4.18 4.15
N PHE A 41 -0.27 -3.58 4.10
CA PHE A 41 -1.43 -4.10 4.81
C PHE A 41 -2.70 -3.96 3.99
N LEU A 42 -3.63 -4.89 4.24
CA LEU A 42 -5.01 -4.81 3.76
C LEU A 42 -5.88 -4.25 4.88
N SER A 43 -6.78 -3.33 4.54
CA SER A 43 -7.75 -2.76 5.46
C SER A 43 -9.15 -2.76 4.85
N ASN A 44 -10.18 -2.67 5.68
CA ASN A 44 -11.56 -2.51 5.21
C ASN A 44 -11.89 -1.01 5.07
N PRO A 45 -12.08 -0.47 3.85
CA PRO A 45 -12.43 0.95 3.67
C PRO A 45 -13.74 1.34 4.35
N ALA A 46 -14.67 0.40 4.50
CA ALA A 46 -15.94 0.66 5.19
C ALA A 46 -15.74 0.98 6.69
N SER A 47 -14.66 0.45 7.30
CA SER A 47 -14.27 0.78 8.67
C SER A 47 -13.53 2.12 8.81
N MET A 48 -13.08 2.72 7.69
CA MET A 48 -12.35 3.98 7.69
C MET A 48 -13.32 5.16 7.65
N LYS A 49 -12.90 6.30 8.24
CA LYS A 49 -13.56 7.60 8.04
C LYS A 49 -13.65 7.93 6.53
N PRO A 50 -14.76 8.53 6.05
CA PRO A 50 -14.93 8.84 4.63
C PRO A 50 -13.76 9.63 4.00
N ALA A 51 -13.17 10.56 4.76
CA ALA A 51 -12.04 11.38 4.32
C ALA A 51 -10.70 10.60 4.17
N ALA A 52 -10.60 9.41 4.76
CA ALA A 52 -9.42 8.54 4.65
C ALA A 52 -9.58 7.46 3.56
N ARG A 53 -10.75 7.43 2.89
CA ARG A 53 -10.98 6.54 1.75
C ARG A 53 -10.35 7.19 0.52
N PHE A 54 -9.16 6.75 0.15
CA PHE A 54 -8.57 7.12 -1.13
C PHE A 54 -9.31 6.38 -2.24
N PRO A 55 -10.04 7.06 -3.14
CA PRO A 55 -10.57 6.39 -4.31
C PRO A 55 -9.37 5.95 -5.16
N ILE A 56 -9.22 4.64 -5.36
CA ILE A 56 -8.43 4.15 -6.48
C ILE A 56 -9.25 4.55 -7.71
N SER A 57 -8.88 5.63 -8.39
CA SER A 57 -9.39 5.91 -9.73
C SER A 57 -8.85 4.81 -10.64
N LEU A 58 -9.64 3.77 -10.84
CA LEU A 58 -9.41 2.84 -11.95
C LEU A 58 -9.70 3.62 -13.23
N PRO A 59 -8.78 3.68 -14.21
CA PRO A 59 -9.15 4.15 -15.53
C PRO A 59 -10.32 3.28 -15.99
N ALA A 60 -11.40 3.91 -16.44
CA ALA A 60 -12.57 3.20 -16.97
C ALA A 60 -12.06 2.18 -17.98
N ALA A 61 -12.30 0.90 -17.71
CA ALA A 61 -11.91 -0.16 -18.61
C ALA A 61 -12.61 0.07 -19.96
N GLY A 62 -11.86 0.54 -20.96
CA GLY A 62 -12.37 0.81 -22.29
C GLY A 62 -12.05 2.21 -22.82
N SER A 63 -10.78 2.44 -23.17
CA SER A 63 -10.44 3.32 -24.29
C SER A 63 -9.22 2.74 -24.99
N SER A 64 -9.46 1.77 -25.87
CA SER A 64 -8.51 1.45 -26.92
C SER A 64 -8.57 2.57 -27.95
N SER A 65 -7.78 3.61 -27.78
CA SER A 65 -7.42 4.52 -28.88
C SER A 65 -5.91 4.69 -28.85
N GLY A 66 -5.25 3.97 -29.76
CA GLY A 66 -3.81 4.06 -29.91
C GLY A 66 -3.36 5.45 -30.30
N THR A 67 -2.19 5.82 -29.81
CA THR A 67 -1.27 6.72 -30.49
C THR A 67 0.12 6.14 -30.37
N ARG A 68 0.66 5.77 -31.54
CA ARG A 68 2.10 5.65 -31.79
C ARG A 68 2.75 6.99 -31.44
N GLU A 69 3.76 6.97 -30.59
CA GLU A 69 4.97 7.77 -30.78
C GLU A 69 6.06 7.27 -29.84
N LEU A 70 7.05 6.55 -30.40
CA LEU A 70 8.41 6.59 -29.86
C LEU A 70 9.31 6.88 -31.05
N ALA A 71 9.68 8.16 -31.13
CA ALA A 71 10.86 8.62 -31.82
C ALA A 71 12.08 7.90 -31.23
N GLY A 72 12.99 7.49 -32.12
CA GLY A 72 14.24 6.79 -31.83
C GLY A 72 14.75 6.10 -33.06
#